data_AF-A0A376RI95-F1
#
_entry.id   AF-A0A376RI95-F1
#
_cell.length_a   1.000
_cell.length_b   1.000
_cell.length_c   1.000
_cell.angle_alpha   90.00
_cell.angle_beta   90.00
_cell.angle_gamma   90.00
#
_symmetry.space_group_name_H-M   'P 1'
#
loop_
_entity.id
_entity.type
_entity.pdbx_description
1 polymer ?
#
loop_
_entity_poly.entity_id
_entity_poly.type
_entity_poly.pdbx_seq_one_letter_code
_entity_poly.pdbx_strand_id
1 'polypeptide(L)'
;MAKKPLFMIGHSVGPFQDEQFNQLANYVFGHCDALILRESVSLDLMKRSNITTAKVEHGVDTAWLVDHHTEDFTASYAVQHWLDVAAQQKTVAITLPNWHRSTNVSAPLNKRMKKPLPGWSIAFSMKGIR
;
A
#
# COMPACT_ATOMS: atom_id res chain seq x y z
N MET A 1 21.13 -22.92 5.05
CA MET A 1 19.72 -22.56 5.32
C MET A 1 19.06 -23.71 6.06
N ALA A 2 18.23 -23.43 7.07
CA ALA A 2 17.43 -24.48 7.72
C ALA A 2 16.44 -25.05 6.70
N LYS A 3 16.28 -26.38 6.61
CA LYS A 3 15.40 -27.10 5.66
C LYS A 3 13.90 -26.89 5.93
N LYS A 4 13.49 -25.67 6.27
CA LYS A 4 12.08 -25.31 6.49
C LYS A 4 11.49 -24.86 5.16
N PRO A 5 10.22 -25.20 4.89
CA PRO A 5 9.56 -24.70 3.70
C PRO A 5 9.42 -23.17 3.76
N LEU A 6 9.63 -22.50 2.63
CA LEU A 6 9.60 -21.06 2.47
C LEU A 6 8.52 -20.65 1.47
N PHE A 7 7.49 -19.96 1.96
CA PHE A 7 6.39 -19.44 1.15
C PHE A 7 6.40 -17.90 1.16
N MET A 8 6.22 -17.31 -0.01
CA MET A 8 6.06 -15.86 -0.18
C MET A 8 4.63 -15.59 -0.65
N ILE A 9 3.82 -14.90 0.15
CA ILE A 9 2.36 -14.78 -0.09
C ILE A 9 1.93 -13.32 -0.23
N GLY A 10 1.13 -13.04 -1.27
CA GLY A 10 0.48 -11.72 -1.46
C GLY A 10 1.43 -10.63 -1.92
N HIS A 11 2.53 -11.00 -2.56
CA HIS A 11 3.56 -10.04 -2.98
C HIS A 11 3.30 -9.49 -4.38
N SER A 12 3.59 -8.19 -4.52
CA SER A 12 3.95 -7.59 -5.79
C SER A 12 5.46 -7.68 -5.96
N VAL A 13 5.92 -8.01 -7.16
CA VAL A 13 7.36 -8.13 -7.47
C VAL A 13 7.72 -7.36 -8.74
N GLY A 14 8.95 -6.84 -8.76
CA GLY A 14 9.51 -5.98 -9.81
C GLY A 14 9.98 -4.64 -9.25
N PRO A 15 10.46 -3.72 -10.11
CA PRO A 15 10.70 -3.89 -11.54
C PRO A 15 11.93 -4.75 -11.85
N PHE A 16 11.96 -5.38 -13.03
CA PHE A 16 12.99 -6.33 -13.46
C PHE A 16 13.80 -5.82 -14.66
N GLN A 17 14.27 -4.59 -14.54
CA GLN A 17 14.91 -3.82 -15.62
C GLN A 17 16.43 -4.01 -15.67
N ASP A 18 17.03 -4.43 -14.56
CA ASP A 18 18.47 -4.59 -14.41
C ASP A 18 18.83 -6.07 -14.23
N GLU A 19 19.82 -6.52 -14.99
CA GLU A 19 20.17 -7.93 -15.08
C GLU A 19 20.71 -8.50 -13.76
N GLN A 20 21.42 -7.70 -12.96
CA GLN A 20 21.92 -8.12 -11.65
C GLN A 20 20.76 -8.36 -10.68
N PHE A 21 19.76 -7.47 -10.69
CA PHE A 21 18.54 -7.67 -9.92
C PHE A 21 17.73 -8.89 -10.38
N ASN A 22 17.72 -9.19 -11.68
CA ASN A 22 17.05 -10.37 -12.21
C ASN A 22 17.74 -11.68 -11.79
N GLN A 23 19.08 -11.69 -11.72
CA GLN A 23 19.83 -12.82 -11.18
C GLN A 23 19.51 -13.05 -9.69
N LEU A 24 19.47 -11.99 -8.89
CA LEU A 24 19.09 -12.08 -7.48
C LEU A 24 17.65 -12.54 -7.30
N ALA A 25 16.72 -12.03 -8.11
CA ALA A 25 15.32 -12.43 -8.09
C ALA A 25 15.17 -13.93 -8.40
N ASN A 26 15.84 -14.42 -9.44
CA ASN A 26 15.86 -15.85 -9.76
C ASN A 26 16.46 -16.69 -8.63
N TYR A 27 17.52 -16.22 -7.99
CA TYR A 27 18.11 -16.88 -6.83
C TYR A 27 17.10 -16.98 -5.69
N VAL A 28 16.52 -15.86 -5.25
CA VAL A 28 15.58 -15.82 -4.12
C VAL A 28 14.32 -16.63 -4.40
N PHE A 29 13.67 -16.41 -5.55
CA PHE A 29 12.42 -17.09 -5.89
C PHE A 29 12.63 -18.59 -6.17
N GLY A 30 13.80 -18.99 -6.69
CA GLY A 30 14.15 -20.40 -6.86
C GLY A 30 14.24 -21.18 -5.55
N HIS A 31 14.64 -20.51 -4.46
CA HIS A 31 14.74 -21.09 -3.11
C HIS A 31 13.41 -21.09 -2.34
N CYS A 32 12.36 -20.44 -2.84
CA CYS A 32 11.03 -20.55 -2.28
C CYS A 32 10.37 -21.86 -2.71
N ASP A 33 9.48 -22.40 -1.89
CA ASP A 33 8.64 -23.54 -2.23
C ASP A 33 7.42 -23.10 -3.05
N ALA A 34 6.86 -21.92 -2.75
CA ALA A 34 5.91 -21.23 -3.63
C ALA A 34 6.01 -19.71 -3.49
N LEU A 35 5.75 -19.02 -4.60
CA LEU A 35 5.61 -17.56 -4.70
C LEU A 35 4.19 -17.24 -5.17
N ILE A 36 3.33 -16.78 -4.26
CA ILE A 36 1.94 -16.40 -4.54
C ILE A 36 1.88 -14.90 -4.79
N LEU A 37 1.61 -14.53 -6.03
CA LEU A 37 1.54 -13.14 -6.47
C LEU A 37 0.14 -12.57 -6.26
N ARG A 38 0.06 -11.32 -5.80
CA ARG A 38 -1.21 -10.62 -5.58
C ARG A 38 -1.87 -10.13 -6.88
N GLU A 39 -1.09 -9.89 -7.93
CA GLU A 39 -1.60 -9.35 -9.18
C GLU A 39 -0.98 -10.02 -10.42
N SER A 40 -1.73 -10.04 -11.53
CA SER A 40 -1.26 -10.59 -12.80
C SER A 40 -0.10 -9.80 -13.41
N VAL A 41 -0.05 -8.49 -13.16
CA VAL A 41 1.00 -7.60 -13.70
C VAL A 41 2.40 -8.04 -13.26
N SER A 42 2.56 -8.49 -12.01
CA SER A 42 3.84 -9.01 -11.52
C SER A 42 4.26 -10.28 -12.27
N LEU A 43 3.32 -11.20 -12.55
CA LEU A 43 3.62 -12.40 -13.32
C LEU A 43 4.09 -12.04 -14.74
N ASP A 44 3.41 -11.08 -15.37
CA ASP A 44 3.77 -10.63 -16.72
C ASP A 44 5.17 -10.00 -16.76
N LEU A 45 5.54 -9.24 -15.73
CA LEU A 45 6.89 -8.71 -15.58
C LEU A 45 7.93 -9.83 -15.44
N MET A 46 7.65 -10.86 -14.63
CA MET A 46 8.55 -12.01 -14.49
C MET A 46 8.78 -12.74 -15.82
N LYS A 47 7.69 -13.00 -16.56
CA LYS A 47 7.74 -13.66 -17.88
C LYS A 47 8.57 -12.86 -18.88
N ARG A 48 8.38 -11.53 -18.93
CA ARG A 48 9.11 -10.63 -19.85
C ARG A 48 10.59 -10.52 -19.53
N SER A 49 10.95 -10.60 -18.24
CA SER A 49 12.34 -10.46 -17.77
C SER A 49 13.06 -11.79 -17.58
N ASN A 50 12.53 -12.88 -18.16
CA ASN A 50 13.12 -14.23 -18.11
C ASN A 50 13.38 -14.71 -16.66
N ILE A 51 12.49 -14.34 -15.73
CA ILE A 51 12.50 -14.84 -14.36
C ILE A 51 11.66 -16.11 -14.31
N THR A 52 12.17 -17.12 -13.59
CA THR A 52 11.48 -18.41 -13.47
C THR A 52 10.11 -18.25 -12.82
N THR A 53 9.11 -18.90 -13.39
CA THR A 53 7.72 -18.89 -12.90
C THR A 53 7.25 -20.28 -12.47
N ALA A 54 8.16 -21.26 -12.38
CA ALA A 54 7.83 -22.67 -12.15
C ALA A 54 7.10 -22.94 -10.82
N LYS A 55 7.33 -22.09 -9.81
CA LYS A 55 6.71 -22.18 -8.48
C LYS A 55 5.82 -20.98 -8.18
N VAL A 56 5.33 -20.31 -9.21
CA VAL A 56 4.52 -19.11 -9.09
C VAL A 56 3.04 -19.45 -9.17
N GLU A 57 2.28 -18.95 -8.21
CA GLU A 57 0.83 -19.10 -8.13
C GLU A 57 0.15 -17.73 -8.15
N HIS A 58 -1.08 -17.70 -8.66
CA HIS A 58 -1.94 -16.52 -8.59
C HIS A 58 -2.71 -16.51 -7.28
N GLY A 59 -2.73 -15.37 -6.59
CA GLY A 59 -3.49 -15.15 -5.37
C GLY A 59 -4.09 -13.74 -5.30
N VAL A 60 -4.42 -13.33 -4.08
CA VAL A 60 -5.00 -12.02 -3.75
C VAL A 60 -4.16 -11.32 -2.69
N ASP A 61 -4.41 -10.04 -2.43
CA ASP A 61 -3.78 -9.33 -1.32
C ASP A 61 -4.15 -10.01 0.00
N THR A 62 -3.18 -10.22 0.87
CA THR A 62 -3.43 -10.77 2.21
C THR A 62 -4.27 -9.84 3.08
N ALA A 63 -4.38 -8.54 2.74
CA ALA A 63 -5.29 -7.61 3.37
C ALA A 63 -6.77 -8.06 3.27
N TRP A 64 -7.12 -8.87 2.27
CA TRP A 64 -8.46 -9.47 2.16
C TRP A 64 -8.75 -10.54 3.23
N LEU A 65 -7.72 -11.05 3.91
CA LEU A 65 -7.88 -11.99 5.03
C LEU A 65 -8.13 -11.27 6.37
N VAL A 66 -8.09 -9.94 6.40
CA VAL A 66 -8.34 -9.17 7.62
C VAL A 66 -9.85 -9.03 7.83
N ASP A 67 -10.34 -9.57 8.95
CA ASP A 67 -11.74 -9.46 9.35
C ASP A 67 -12.14 -8.00 9.60
N HIS A 68 -13.34 -7.66 9.17
CA HIS A 68 -13.90 -6.33 9.37
C HIS A 68 -14.49 -6.22 10.78
N HIS A 69 -13.72 -5.66 11.72
CA HIS A 69 -14.19 -5.38 13.09
C HIS A 69 -14.97 -4.06 13.17
N THR A 70 -16.10 -3.96 12.46
CA THR A 70 -16.95 -2.77 12.53
C THR A 70 -17.71 -2.66 13.85
N GLU A 71 -18.02 -3.79 14.49
CA GLU A 71 -18.84 -3.81 15.72
C GLU A 71 -18.02 -3.51 16.98
N ASP A 72 -16.73 -3.84 17.00
CA ASP A 72 -15.85 -3.67 18.17
C ASP A 72 -15.01 -2.39 18.13
N PHE A 73 -15.21 -1.53 17.11
CA PHE A 73 -14.43 -0.31 16.95
C PHE A 73 -14.86 0.78 17.94
N THR A 74 -13.99 1.09 18.91
CA THR A 74 -14.17 2.22 19.83
C THR A 74 -13.30 3.41 19.39
N ALA A 75 -13.92 4.47 18.89
CA ALA A 75 -13.21 5.67 18.45
C ALA A 75 -12.62 6.44 19.64
N SER A 76 -11.37 6.93 19.51
CA SER A 76 -10.84 7.93 20.44
C SER A 76 -11.55 9.28 20.24
N TYR A 77 -11.48 10.19 21.22
CA TYR A 77 -12.10 11.51 21.14
C TYR A 77 -11.79 12.26 19.83
N ALA A 78 -10.51 12.26 19.41
CA ALA A 78 -10.10 12.95 18.19
C ALA A 78 -10.70 12.30 16.94
N VAL A 79 -10.78 10.96 16.89
CA VAL A 79 -11.37 10.24 15.77
C VAL A 79 -12.88 10.50 15.73
N GLN A 80 -13.56 10.41 16.87
CA GLN A 80 -15.01 10.66 16.96
C GLN A 80 -15.35 12.08 16.49
N HIS A 81 -14.60 13.09 16.91
CA HIS A 81 -14.78 14.46 16.45
C HIS A 81 -14.75 14.59 14.92
N TRP A 82 -13.76 13.96 14.26
CA TRP A 82 -13.66 14.01 12.80
C TRP A 82 -14.73 13.18 12.09
N LEU A 83 -15.18 12.07 12.68
CA LEU A 83 -16.33 11.33 12.19
C LEU A 83 -17.61 12.17 12.23
N ASP A 84 -17.85 12.89 13.33
CA ASP A 84 -19.01 13.77 13.48
C ASP A 84 -18.98 14.90 12.45
N VAL A 85 -17.80 15.52 12.24
CA VAL A 85 -17.60 16.56 11.22
C VAL A 85 -17.82 16.01 9.81
N ALA A 86 -17.33 14.80 9.53
CA ALA A 86 -17.51 14.15 8.23
C ALA A 86 -18.97 13.75 7.96
N ALA A 87 -19.76 13.49 9.01
CA ALA A 87 -21.18 13.15 8.89
C ALA A 87 -22.09 14.35 8.55
N GLN A 88 -21.67 15.58 8.87
CA GLN A 88 -22.48 16.78 8.66
C GLN A 88 -22.60 17.21 7.18
N GLN A 89 -21.67 16.79 6.33
CA GLN A 89 -21.66 17.16 4.91
C GLN A 89 -20.93 16.13 4.08
N LYS A 90 -21.16 16.13 2.75
CA LYS A 90 -20.44 15.25 1.83
C LYS A 90 -18.93 15.47 1.95
N THR A 91 -18.23 14.48 2.46
CA THR A 91 -16.80 14.56 2.78
C THR A 91 -16.03 13.54 1.94
N VAL A 92 -14.87 13.94 1.40
CA VAL A 92 -13.95 13.04 0.69
C VAL A 92 -12.69 12.87 1.53
N ALA A 93 -12.38 11.62 1.89
CA ALA A 93 -11.13 11.28 2.55
C ALA A 93 -10.05 10.98 1.48
N ILE A 94 -8.87 11.60 1.63
CA ILE A 94 -7.74 11.40 0.73
C ILE A 94 -6.52 11.00 1.56
N THR A 95 -5.94 9.85 1.23
CA THR A 95 -4.68 9.38 1.83
C THR A 95 -3.58 9.46 0.78
N LEU A 96 -2.48 10.15 1.10
CA LEU A 96 -1.35 10.33 0.19
C LEU A 96 -0.06 9.82 0.85
N PRO A 97 0.84 9.15 0.10
CA PRO A 97 2.17 8.83 0.58
C PRO A 97 2.99 10.12 0.78
N ASN A 98 3.75 10.21 1.87
CA ASN A 98 4.55 11.40 2.24
C ASN A 98 5.86 11.55 1.43
N TRP A 99 5.93 10.99 0.23
CA TRP A 99 7.14 10.95 -0.59
C TRP A 99 7.55 12.32 -1.15
N HIS A 100 6.66 13.30 -1.13
CA HIS A 100 6.96 14.69 -1.49
C HIS A 100 6.96 15.59 -0.25
N ARG A 101 8.06 15.63 0.49
CA ARG A 101 8.33 16.75 1.41
C ARG A 101 8.85 17.98 0.65
N SER A 102 8.22 18.30 -0.48
CA SER A 102 8.41 19.56 -1.21
C SER A 102 7.17 19.93 -2.03
N THR A 103 5.96 19.77 -1.50
CA THR A 103 4.82 20.57 -1.95
C THR A 103 3.84 20.74 -0.79
N ASN A 104 3.50 22.00 -0.51
CA ASN A 104 2.43 22.35 0.41
C ASN A 104 1.13 21.69 -0.07
N VAL A 105 0.55 20.78 0.72
CA VAL A 105 -0.82 20.34 0.51
C VAL A 105 -1.63 20.78 1.74
N SER A 106 -2.56 21.69 1.46
CA SER A 106 -3.65 22.15 2.35
C SER A 106 -3.32 23.20 3.42
N ALA A 107 -2.89 24.38 2.96
CA ALA A 107 -3.40 25.62 3.55
C ALA A 107 -4.81 25.88 2.95
N PRO A 108 -5.80 26.44 3.67
CA PRO A 108 -6.84 27.20 2.97
C PRO A 108 -6.10 28.20 2.08
N LEU A 109 -6.61 28.49 0.87
CA LEU A 109 -5.89 29.25 -0.18
C LEU A 109 -5.19 30.54 0.31
N ASN A 110 -5.53 31.04 1.51
CA ASN A 110 -4.99 32.26 2.13
C ASN A 110 -4.16 32.10 3.42
N LYS A 111 -3.84 30.91 3.97
CA LYS A 111 -2.96 30.83 5.17
C LYS A 111 -1.97 29.67 5.19
N ARG A 112 -0.72 29.99 4.86
CA ARG A 112 0.47 29.14 4.95
C ARG A 112 0.69 28.65 6.40
N MET A 113 0.52 27.36 6.68
CA MET A 113 0.91 26.78 7.97
C MET A 113 2.44 26.63 8.04
N LYS A 114 3.06 27.31 9.00
CA LYS A 114 4.49 27.18 9.35
C LYS A 114 4.61 26.19 10.51
N LYS A 115 4.72 24.88 10.25
CA LYS A 115 5.43 23.89 11.11
C LYS A 115 5.34 22.48 10.49
N PRO A 116 6.42 21.69 10.53
CA PRO A 116 6.41 20.32 10.03
C PRO A 116 5.68 19.39 11.02
N LEU A 117 4.72 18.60 10.54
CA LEU A 117 4.08 17.51 11.30
C LEU A 117 4.86 16.20 11.06
N PRO A 118 5.15 15.39 12.10
CA PRO A 118 5.77 14.08 11.93
C PRO A 118 4.71 12.99 11.73
N GLY A 119 4.93 12.12 10.73
CA GLY A 119 4.14 10.90 10.49
C GLY A 119 2.78 11.17 9.85
N TRP A 120 2.44 10.39 8.81
CA TRP A 120 1.13 10.25 8.14
C TRP A 120 0.12 11.40 8.35
N SER A 121 -0.01 12.29 7.36
CA SER A 121 -1.05 13.33 7.39
C SER A 121 -2.31 12.85 6.68
N ILE A 122 -3.42 12.77 7.42
CA ILE A 122 -4.77 12.69 6.85
C ILE A 122 -5.22 14.12 6.58
N ALA A 123 -5.46 14.48 5.32
CA ALA A 123 -5.98 15.79 4.95
C ALA A 123 -7.45 15.67 4.54
N PHE A 124 -8.34 16.32 5.29
CA PHE A 124 -9.75 16.46 4.92
C PHE A 124 -9.89 17.67 3.98
N SER A 125 -10.46 17.44 2.79
CA SER A 125 -10.78 18.51 1.84
C SER A 125 -12.30 18.64 1.72
N MET A 126 -12.83 19.76 2.17
CA MET A 126 -14.25 20.11 2.02
C MET A 126 -14.39 20.98 0.76
N LYS A 127 -14.86 20.40 -0.35
CA LYS A 127 -15.37 21.19 -1.48
C LYS A 127 -16.88 21.32 -1.33
N GLY A 128 -17.35 22.54 -1.11
CA GLY A 128 -18.76 22.89 -1.30
C GLY A 128 -19.11 22.70 -2.77
N ILE A 129 -19.81 21.62 -3.08
CA ILE A 129 -20.45 21.43 -4.38
C ILE A 129 -21.71 22.32 -4.33
N ARG A 130 -21.67 23.46 -5.01
CA ARG A 130 -22.86 24.27 -5.33
C ARG A 130 -23.63 23.61 -6.46
#